data_AF-A0A9D5RDG2-F1
#
_entry.id   AF-A0A9D5RDG2-F1
#
_cell.length_a   1.000
_cell.length_b   1.000
_cell.length_c   1.000
_cell.angle_alpha   90.00
_cell.angle_beta   90.00
_cell.angle_gamma   90.00
#
_symmetry.space_group_name_H-M   'P 1'
#
loop_
_entity.id
_entity.type
_entity.pdbx_description
1 polymer ?
#
loop_
_entity_poly.entity_id
_entity_poly.type
_entity_poly.pdbx_seq_one_letter_code
_entity_poly.pdbx_strand_id
1 'polypeptide(L)'
;MKKGLVIILIGVGLTLLGGIIFAISMTIHGWDFNAVSTTEVVYETYESQSGEITGIDIDFSTADIVYQEYDGDKITVKYPIYKNKKGDKRAEVEITEDRNGILHINESTTPLSLWISIYEPKATVTVNVPKGKLEEISLHTNTGDVILGSEQTEINANFVHIYTDTGDINIKSKVNCSGRVVLYTDTGDLKVRANLIATTLTVESDTGDITFYKEIKLLNGLNVSTDTGDITINKVVASAVEIESSTGDINGINGGIDANEIEIETSTGDVKISLSGKKEDYSITTQVGTGKSNVSSYQGGNKRVEISSSTGNIEVRFIG
;
A
#
# COMPACT_ATOMS: atom_id res chain seq x y z
N MET A 1 -8.92 -52.84 -7.20
CA MET A 1 -8.83 -52.35 -5.80
C MET A 1 -7.44 -52.50 -5.18
N LYS A 2 -6.77 -53.67 -5.22
CA LYS A 2 -5.47 -53.86 -4.52
C LYS A 2 -4.31 -52.97 -5.00
N LYS A 3 -4.21 -52.65 -6.29
CA LYS A 3 -3.12 -51.80 -6.83
C LYS A 3 -3.21 -50.34 -6.38
N GLY A 4 -4.42 -49.77 -6.28
CA GLY A 4 -4.63 -48.40 -5.81
C GLY A 4 -4.27 -48.22 -4.33
N LEU A 5 -4.62 -49.18 -3.48
CA LEU A 5 -4.25 -49.16 -2.05
C LEU A 5 -2.73 -49.21 -1.84
N VAL A 6 -2.01 -50.02 -2.63
CA VAL A 6 -0.54 -50.11 -2.56
C VAL A 6 0.11 -48.78 -2.98
N ILE A 7 -0.39 -48.13 -4.03
CA ILE A 7 0.11 -46.83 -4.47
C ILE A 7 -0.13 -45.75 -3.40
N ILE A 8 -1.31 -45.75 -2.76
CA ILE A 8 -1.61 -44.82 -1.65
C ILE A 8 -0.68 -45.06 -0.46
N LEU A 9 -0.45 -46.32 -0.05
CA LEU A 9 0.44 -46.65 1.05
C LEU A 9 1.90 -46.26 0.76
N ILE A 10 2.35 -46.42 -0.48
CA ILE A 10 3.68 -45.94 -0.92
C ILE A 10 3.74 -44.41 -0.85
N GLY A 11 2.70 -43.71 -1.34
CA GLY A 11 2.62 -42.25 -1.28
C GLY A 11 2.68 -41.72 0.16
N VAL A 12 1.86 -42.27 1.05
CA VAL A 12 1.87 -41.91 2.48
C VAL A 12 3.22 -42.21 3.13
N GLY A 13 3.82 -43.37 2.83
CA GLY A 13 5.15 -43.72 3.33
C GLY A 13 6.23 -42.74 2.89
N LEU A 14 6.21 -42.30 1.63
CA LEU A 14 7.15 -41.30 1.11
C LEU A 14 6.95 -39.93 1.74
N THR A 15 5.71 -39.49 1.96
CA THR A 15 5.43 -38.21 2.63
C THR A 15 5.90 -38.23 4.09
N LEU A 16 5.63 -39.31 4.83
CA LEU A 16 6.09 -39.46 6.21
C LEU A 16 7.62 -39.50 6.30
N LEU A 17 8.27 -40.23 5.39
CA LEU A 17 9.73 -40.27 5.32
C LEU A 17 10.31 -38.89 5.00
N GLY A 18 9.73 -38.16 4.04
CA GLY A 18 10.11 -36.78 3.71
C GLY A 18 9.97 -35.84 4.90
N GLY A 19 8.85 -35.92 5.62
CA GLY A 19 8.61 -35.14 6.84
C GLY A 19 9.61 -35.43 7.96
N ILE A 20 9.98 -36.70 8.16
CA ILE A 20 11.00 -37.10 9.14
C ILE A 20 12.38 -36.56 8.75
N ILE A 21 12.77 -36.69 7.48
CA ILE A 21 14.05 -36.14 6.98
C ILE A 21 14.09 -34.62 7.14
N PHE A 22 13.00 -33.93 6.81
CA PHE A 22 12.87 -32.50 7.00
C PHE A 22 13.00 -32.10 8.48
N ALA A 23 12.27 -32.77 9.38
CA ALA A 23 12.33 -32.49 10.82
C ALA A 23 13.73 -32.72 11.42
N ILE A 24 14.41 -33.80 11.03
CA ILE A 24 15.79 -34.07 11.45
C ILE A 24 16.72 -32.97 10.93
N SER A 25 16.61 -32.63 9.63
CA SER A 25 17.43 -31.58 9.01
C SER A 25 17.24 -30.22 9.70
N MET A 26 15.99 -29.83 9.98
CA MET A 26 15.67 -28.58 10.69
C MET A 26 16.14 -28.59 12.14
N THR A 27 16.02 -29.73 12.83
CA THR A 27 16.51 -29.85 14.22
C THR A 27 18.03 -29.66 14.29
N ILE A 28 18.78 -30.20 13.31
CA ILE A 28 20.23 -29.99 13.21
C ILE A 28 20.58 -28.51 12.98
N HIS A 29 19.78 -27.79 12.20
CA HIS A 29 19.98 -26.37 11.90
C HIS A 29 19.27 -25.43 12.88
N GLY A 30 18.81 -25.92 14.04
CA GLY A 30 18.17 -25.09 15.05
C GLY A 30 16.88 -24.40 14.57
N TRP A 31 16.21 -25.00 13.59
CA TRP A 31 15.05 -24.46 12.88
C TRP A 31 15.31 -23.14 12.13
N ASP A 32 16.57 -22.85 11.78
CA ASP A 32 16.93 -21.75 10.91
C ASP A 32 16.68 -22.11 9.43
N PHE A 33 15.61 -21.59 8.87
CA PHE A 33 15.24 -21.80 7.46
C PHE A 33 16.24 -21.16 6.48
N ASN A 34 17.02 -20.16 6.90
CA ASN A 34 18.06 -19.58 6.05
C ASN A 34 19.18 -20.60 5.79
N ALA A 35 19.52 -21.42 6.80
CA ALA A 35 20.60 -22.40 6.70
C ALA A 35 20.31 -23.52 5.68
N VAL A 36 19.03 -23.76 5.38
CA VAL A 36 18.59 -24.76 4.39
C VAL A 36 18.14 -24.13 3.07
N SER A 37 18.21 -22.79 2.92
CA SER A 37 17.88 -22.12 1.67
C SER A 37 18.86 -22.49 0.55
N THR A 38 18.32 -22.59 -0.66
CA THR A 38 19.09 -22.72 -1.90
C THR A 38 19.33 -21.37 -2.58
N THR A 39 18.82 -20.30 -1.98
CA THR A 39 18.83 -18.94 -2.50
C THR A 39 19.71 -18.04 -1.62
N GLU A 40 20.69 -17.42 -2.23
CA GLU A 40 21.56 -16.39 -1.65
C GLU A 40 21.12 -15.01 -2.15
N VAL A 41 20.99 -14.04 -1.24
CA VAL A 41 20.67 -12.66 -1.60
C VAL A 41 21.95 -11.84 -1.57
N VAL A 42 22.39 -11.38 -2.74
CA VAL A 42 23.51 -10.46 -2.89
C VAL A 42 22.97 -9.07 -3.15
N TYR A 43 23.61 -8.02 -2.63
CA TYR A 43 23.19 -6.65 -2.90
C TYR A 43 24.14 -5.97 -3.87
N GLU A 44 23.56 -5.27 -4.84
CA GLU A 44 24.27 -4.32 -5.69
C GLU A 44 23.79 -2.90 -5.38
N THR A 45 24.50 -1.90 -5.90
CA THR A 45 24.17 -0.50 -5.66
C THR A 45 24.34 0.29 -6.93
N TYR A 46 23.25 0.93 -7.34
CA TYR A 46 23.27 1.98 -8.34
C TYR A 46 23.59 3.31 -7.67
N GLU A 47 24.43 4.11 -8.31
CA GLU A 47 24.73 5.49 -7.93
C GLU A 47 24.67 6.38 -9.17
N SER A 48 23.85 7.43 -9.13
CA SER A 48 23.67 8.35 -10.26
C SER A 48 25.00 9.04 -10.62
N GLN A 49 25.43 8.93 -11.89
CA GLN A 49 26.76 9.40 -12.33
C GLN A 49 26.77 10.88 -12.77
N SER A 50 25.73 11.34 -13.48
CA SER A 50 25.38 12.76 -13.72
C SER A 50 24.22 12.79 -14.71
N GLY A 51 23.12 13.45 -14.35
CA GLY A 51 21.90 13.56 -15.13
C GLY A 51 20.84 14.28 -14.29
N GLU A 52 19.95 15.04 -14.92
CA GLU A 52 18.76 15.58 -14.25
C GLU A 52 17.73 14.45 -14.15
N ILE A 53 17.98 13.50 -13.24
CA ILE A 53 16.97 12.51 -12.87
C ILE A 53 15.88 13.25 -12.12
N THR A 54 14.71 13.35 -12.74
CA THR A 54 13.50 14.01 -12.23
C THR A 54 12.49 12.99 -11.73
N GLY A 55 12.59 11.73 -12.13
CA GLY A 55 11.68 10.68 -11.70
C GLY A 55 12.39 9.38 -11.34
N ILE A 56 11.71 8.56 -10.55
CA ILE A 56 12.13 7.19 -10.25
C ILE A 56 10.96 6.23 -10.43
N ASP A 57 11.26 5.08 -11.01
CA ASP A 57 10.37 3.94 -11.16
C ASP A 57 11.09 2.68 -10.68
N ILE A 58 10.64 2.13 -9.55
CA ILE A 58 11.20 0.94 -8.91
C ILE A 58 10.18 -0.18 -8.98
N ASP A 59 10.51 -1.27 -9.66
CA ASP A 59 9.63 -2.44 -9.79
C ASP A 59 10.38 -3.72 -9.37
N PHE A 60 9.93 -4.36 -8.29
CA PHE A 60 10.53 -5.59 -7.79
C PHE A 60 9.46 -6.59 -7.37
N SER A 61 9.58 -7.86 -7.76
CA SER A 61 8.49 -8.82 -7.50
C SER A 61 8.25 -9.08 -6.00
N THR A 62 9.32 -9.18 -5.20
CA THR A 62 9.22 -9.73 -3.83
C THR A 62 9.89 -8.88 -2.75
N ALA A 63 10.63 -7.85 -3.13
CA ALA A 63 11.40 -7.07 -2.18
C ALA A 63 10.52 -5.98 -1.53
N ASP A 64 10.74 -5.74 -0.25
CA ASP A 64 10.25 -4.51 0.39
C ASP A 64 10.93 -3.32 -0.28
N ILE A 65 10.22 -2.20 -0.41
CA ILE A 65 10.78 -0.97 -0.96
C ILE A 65 10.77 0.10 0.14
N VAL A 66 11.96 0.60 0.48
CA VAL A 66 12.14 1.70 1.42
C VAL A 66 12.70 2.89 0.67
N TYR A 67 11.86 3.91 0.48
CA TYR A 67 12.26 5.19 -0.08
C TYR A 67 12.57 6.17 1.04
N GLN A 68 13.63 6.96 0.91
CA GLN A 68 13.91 8.06 1.82
C GLN A 68 14.64 9.22 1.15
N GLU A 69 14.26 10.45 1.52
CA GLU A 69 15.05 11.63 1.19
C GLU A 69 16.15 11.87 2.23
N TYR A 70 17.32 12.33 1.78
CA TYR A 70 18.48 12.54 2.66
C TYR A 70 19.35 13.73 2.24
N ASP A 71 20.24 14.15 3.14
CA ASP A 71 21.21 15.23 2.94
C ASP A 71 22.46 14.71 2.21
N GLY A 72 22.32 14.34 0.94
CA GLY A 72 23.42 13.99 0.05
C GLY A 72 23.16 14.41 -1.38
N ASP A 73 24.10 14.12 -2.29
CA ASP A 73 24.10 14.74 -3.63
C ASP A 73 23.64 13.80 -4.75
N LYS A 74 23.64 12.48 -4.49
CA LYS A 74 23.41 11.45 -5.51
C LYS A 74 22.19 10.61 -5.17
N ILE A 75 21.51 10.13 -6.20
CA ILE A 75 20.52 9.08 -6.00
C ILE A 75 21.30 7.78 -5.84
N THR A 76 21.01 7.04 -4.78
CA THR A 76 21.57 5.70 -4.57
C THR A 76 20.44 4.70 -4.38
N VAL A 77 20.51 3.59 -5.10
CA VAL A 77 19.55 2.50 -4.97
C VAL A 77 20.30 1.23 -4.68
N LYS A 78 20.12 0.70 -3.47
CA LYS A 78 20.66 -0.60 -3.05
C LYS A 78 19.57 -1.64 -3.28
N TYR A 79 19.81 -2.60 -4.16
CA TYR A 79 18.81 -3.58 -4.59
C TYR A 79 19.34 -5.02 -4.47
N PRO A 80 18.45 -6.00 -4.23
CA PRO A 80 18.83 -7.41 -4.12
C PRO A 80 18.97 -8.07 -5.49
N ILE A 81 19.87 -9.04 -5.57
CA ILE A 81 20.05 -10.01 -6.64
C ILE A 81 19.99 -11.40 -6.00
N TYR A 82 18.93 -12.13 -6.31
CA TYR A 82 18.73 -13.51 -5.86
C TYR A 82 19.58 -14.45 -6.71
N LYS A 83 20.47 -15.22 -6.08
CA LYS A 83 21.36 -16.20 -6.73
C LYS A 83 21.15 -17.58 -6.15
N ASN A 84 21.25 -18.61 -6.98
CA ASN A 84 21.28 -19.99 -6.50
C ASN A 84 22.72 -20.36 -6.06
N LYS A 85 22.91 -21.56 -5.50
CA LYS A 85 24.25 -22.05 -5.11
C LYS A 85 25.28 -22.18 -6.25
N LYS A 86 24.85 -22.12 -7.52
CA LYS A 86 25.74 -22.10 -8.70
C LYS A 86 26.10 -20.67 -9.14
N GLY A 87 25.47 -19.66 -8.55
CA GLY A 87 25.62 -18.25 -8.91
C GLY A 87 24.66 -17.78 -10.01
N ASP A 88 23.75 -18.63 -10.49
CA ASP A 88 22.75 -18.22 -11.49
C ASP A 88 21.75 -17.27 -10.82
N LYS A 89 21.43 -16.17 -11.50
CA LYS A 89 20.47 -15.19 -11.02
C LYS A 89 19.04 -15.66 -11.26
N ARG A 90 18.13 -15.34 -10.32
CA ARG A 90 16.70 -15.62 -10.45
C ARG A 90 16.09 -14.77 -11.54
N ALA A 91 16.38 -13.49 -11.46
CA ALA A 91 15.96 -12.44 -12.36
C ALA A 91 17.15 -11.52 -12.62
N GLU A 92 17.19 -10.91 -13.80
CA GLU A 92 18.08 -9.77 -14.04
C GLU A 92 17.42 -8.49 -13.52
N VAL A 93 18.22 -7.54 -13.06
CA VAL A 93 17.74 -6.19 -12.74
C VAL A 93 18.18 -5.28 -13.86
N GLU A 94 17.22 -4.68 -14.55
CA GLU A 94 17.44 -3.75 -15.65
C GLU A 94 17.41 -2.32 -15.12
N ILE A 95 18.44 -1.55 -15.43
CA ILE A 95 18.57 -0.15 -15.03
C ILE A 95 18.63 0.69 -16.30
N THR A 96 17.64 1.57 -16.49
CA THR A 96 17.57 2.46 -17.64
C THR A 96 17.15 3.87 -17.23
N GLU A 97 17.53 4.86 -18.02
CA GLU A 97 17.05 6.24 -17.88
C GLU A 97 16.30 6.58 -19.17
N ASP A 98 15.05 7.02 -19.03
CA ASP A 98 14.23 7.39 -20.18
C ASP A 98 14.56 8.81 -20.69
N ARG A 99 13.91 9.24 -21.77
CA ARG A 99 14.13 10.57 -22.35
C ARG A 99 13.54 11.71 -21.51
N ASN A 100 12.69 11.40 -20.53
CA ASN A 100 12.04 12.35 -19.64
C ASN A 100 12.79 12.53 -18.31
N GLY A 101 13.90 11.81 -18.10
CA GLY A 101 14.68 11.86 -16.87
C GLY A 101 14.18 10.92 -15.78
N ILE A 102 13.38 9.90 -16.13
CA ILE A 102 12.92 8.87 -15.19
C ILE A 102 13.95 7.73 -15.15
N LEU A 103 14.46 7.45 -13.95
CA LEU A 103 15.29 6.29 -13.67
C LEU A 103 14.41 5.07 -13.39
N HIS A 104 14.46 4.08 -14.27
CA HIS A 104 13.79 2.79 -14.10
C HIS A 104 14.78 1.75 -13.55
N ILE A 105 14.41 1.07 -12.47
CA ILE A 105 15.16 -0.07 -11.90
C ILE A 105 14.17 -1.20 -11.65
N ASN A 106 14.17 -2.17 -12.56
CA ASN A 106 13.11 -3.17 -12.65
C ASN A 106 13.69 -4.59 -12.58
N GLU A 107 13.08 -5.45 -11.78
CA GLU A 107 13.35 -6.89 -11.79
C GLU A 107 12.66 -7.53 -13.01
N SER A 108 13.46 -8.03 -13.95
CA SER A 108 12.95 -8.72 -15.14
C SER A 108 12.39 -10.11 -14.78
N THR A 109 11.25 -10.47 -15.37
CA THR A 109 10.76 -11.85 -15.28
C THR A 109 11.46 -12.71 -16.33
N THR A 110 12.34 -13.60 -15.89
CA THR A 110 12.97 -14.61 -16.75
C THR A 110 11.92 -15.63 -17.19
N PRO A 111 11.65 -15.78 -18.50
CA PRO A 111 10.71 -16.79 -18.96
C PRO A 111 11.31 -18.18 -18.73
N LEU A 112 10.63 -18.96 -17.89
CA LEU A 112 10.81 -20.40 -17.71
C LEU A 112 12.11 -20.84 -17.00
N SER A 113 12.34 -20.37 -15.77
CA SER A 113 13.22 -21.07 -14.81
C SER A 113 12.42 -21.79 -13.74
N LEU A 114 12.52 -23.12 -13.65
CA LEU A 114 12.01 -23.91 -12.52
C LEU A 114 12.91 -23.70 -11.30
N TRP A 115 12.87 -22.50 -10.72
CA TRP A 115 13.56 -22.20 -9.46
C TRP A 115 12.72 -22.73 -8.30
N ILE A 116 12.98 -23.96 -7.88
CA ILE A 116 12.32 -24.55 -6.71
C ILE A 116 13.15 -24.19 -5.47
N SER A 117 12.71 -23.17 -4.73
CA SER A 117 13.20 -22.85 -3.40
C SER A 117 12.12 -23.15 -2.36
N ILE A 118 12.49 -23.82 -1.27
CA ILE A 118 11.57 -24.13 -0.15
C ILE A 118 11.45 -22.96 0.84
N TYR A 119 12.31 -21.96 0.72
CA TYR A 119 12.33 -20.74 1.51
C TYR A 119 13.14 -19.68 0.79
N GLU A 120 12.60 -18.48 0.68
CA GLU A 120 13.28 -17.34 0.08
C GLU A 120 13.48 -16.25 1.15
N PRO A 121 14.73 -15.78 1.36
CA PRO A 121 14.98 -14.72 2.32
C PRO A 121 14.27 -13.41 1.90
N LYS A 122 13.61 -12.73 2.86
CA LYS A 122 13.06 -11.39 2.64
C LYS A 122 14.20 -10.43 2.31
N ALA A 123 14.02 -9.60 1.30
CA ALA A 123 15.01 -8.61 0.88
C ALA A 123 14.37 -7.22 0.80
N THR A 124 15.21 -6.19 0.76
CA THR A 124 14.75 -4.80 0.76
C THR A 124 15.51 -3.99 -0.28
N VAL A 125 14.79 -3.32 -1.17
CA VAL A 125 15.30 -2.24 -2.01
C VAL A 125 15.32 -0.96 -1.18
N THR A 126 16.49 -0.35 -1.03
CA THR A 126 16.63 0.94 -0.33
C THR A 126 16.95 2.03 -1.35
N VAL A 127 16.05 2.99 -1.48
CA VAL A 127 16.15 4.14 -2.38
C VAL A 127 16.46 5.37 -1.54
N ASN A 128 17.66 5.94 -1.72
CA ASN A 128 18.04 7.20 -1.08
C ASN A 128 18.12 8.30 -2.14
N VAL A 129 17.35 9.35 -1.93
CA VAL A 129 17.21 10.46 -2.88
C VAL A 129 17.61 11.78 -2.21
N PRO A 130 18.41 12.63 -2.86
CA PRO A 130 18.65 14.00 -2.40
C PRO A 130 17.34 14.76 -2.23
N LYS A 131 17.20 15.51 -1.14
CA LYS A 131 15.95 16.23 -0.83
C LYS A 131 15.46 17.10 -1.99
N GLY A 132 14.15 17.03 -2.27
CA GLY A 132 13.47 17.85 -3.28
C GLY A 132 13.96 17.66 -4.73
N LYS A 133 14.62 16.54 -5.04
CA LYS A 133 15.17 16.27 -6.38
C LYS A 133 14.16 15.68 -7.36
N LEU A 134 13.17 14.93 -6.87
CA LEU A 134 12.25 14.19 -7.73
C LEU A 134 10.90 14.88 -7.85
N GLU A 135 10.40 14.88 -9.08
CA GLU A 135 9.04 15.23 -9.45
C GLU A 135 8.14 14.00 -9.50
N GLU A 136 8.67 12.82 -9.83
CA GLU A 136 7.88 11.59 -9.94
C GLU A 136 8.47 10.45 -9.12
N ILE A 137 7.63 9.79 -8.32
CA ILE A 137 7.98 8.65 -7.48
C ILE A 137 7.00 7.53 -7.79
N SER A 138 7.47 6.48 -8.47
CA SER A 138 6.74 5.24 -8.75
C SER A 138 7.43 4.07 -8.05
N LEU A 139 6.72 3.40 -7.13
CA LEU A 139 7.22 2.27 -6.35
C LEU A 139 6.25 1.10 -6.46
N HIS A 140 6.73 -0.02 -6.98
CA HIS A 140 5.93 -1.19 -7.29
C HIS A 140 6.58 -2.47 -6.74
N THR A 141 5.80 -3.29 -6.02
CA THR A 141 6.21 -4.65 -5.64
C THR A 141 5.03 -5.62 -5.59
N ASN A 142 5.18 -6.89 -5.93
CA ASN A 142 4.02 -7.81 -5.87
C ASN A 142 3.79 -8.32 -4.45
N THR A 143 4.84 -8.57 -3.66
CA THR A 143 4.68 -9.19 -2.33
C THR A 143 5.45 -8.49 -1.21
N GLY A 144 5.98 -7.30 -1.46
CA GLY A 144 6.79 -6.54 -0.50
C GLY A 144 6.01 -5.40 0.15
N ASP A 145 6.48 -4.97 1.32
CA ASP A 145 5.96 -3.76 1.95
C ASP A 145 6.61 -2.52 1.31
N VAL A 146 5.85 -1.43 1.15
CA VAL A 146 6.39 -0.15 0.69
C VAL A 146 6.38 0.87 1.83
N ILE A 147 7.55 1.42 2.15
CA ILE A 147 7.73 2.49 3.13
C ILE A 147 8.19 3.75 2.42
N LEU A 148 7.34 4.79 2.43
CA LEU A 148 7.67 6.11 1.92
C LEU A 148 8.17 7.00 3.06
N GLY A 149 9.49 7.10 3.14
CA GLY A 149 10.27 7.98 4.00
C GLY A 149 10.18 7.67 5.49
N SER A 150 10.35 8.71 6.31
CA SER A 150 10.40 8.62 7.77
C SER A 150 9.68 9.80 8.43
N GLU A 151 9.28 9.64 9.69
CA GLU A 151 8.49 10.63 10.44
C GLU A 151 9.13 12.03 10.55
N GLN A 152 10.43 12.14 10.29
CA GLN A 152 11.22 13.37 10.39
C GLN A 152 11.50 14.02 9.03
N THR A 153 10.97 13.44 7.94
CA THR A 153 11.26 13.89 6.57
C THR A 153 10.01 14.43 5.89
N GLU A 154 10.26 15.30 4.91
CA GLU A 154 9.24 15.92 4.07
C GLU A 154 9.60 15.62 2.61
N ILE A 155 8.65 15.08 1.87
CA ILE A 155 8.81 14.69 0.48
C ILE A 155 8.04 15.68 -0.37
N ASN A 156 8.70 16.23 -1.39
CA ASN A 156 8.10 17.14 -2.35
C ASN A 156 8.17 16.49 -3.74
N ALA A 157 7.02 16.34 -4.39
CA ALA A 157 6.91 15.71 -5.71
C ALA A 157 5.71 16.29 -6.49
N ASN A 158 5.62 15.99 -7.77
CA ASN A 158 4.45 16.23 -8.61
C ASN A 158 3.52 15.02 -8.64
N PHE A 159 4.09 13.82 -8.61
CA PHE A 159 3.38 12.55 -8.69
C PHE A 159 3.98 11.52 -7.74
N VAL A 160 3.10 10.84 -6.99
CA VAL A 160 3.48 9.68 -6.18
C VAL A 160 2.52 8.54 -6.52
N HIS A 161 3.08 7.42 -6.96
CA HIS A 161 2.34 6.20 -7.28
C HIS A 161 2.99 5.04 -6.53
N ILE A 162 2.21 4.37 -5.69
CA ILE A 162 2.68 3.22 -4.93
C ILE A 162 1.67 2.10 -5.08
N TYR A 163 2.16 0.94 -5.49
CA TYR A 163 1.34 -0.25 -5.74
C TYR A 163 1.98 -1.46 -5.09
N THR A 164 1.18 -2.33 -4.48
CA THR A 164 1.58 -3.69 -4.17
C THR A 164 0.45 -4.71 -4.28
N ASP A 165 0.65 -5.93 -4.81
CA ASP A 165 -0.43 -6.93 -4.77
C ASP A 165 -0.63 -7.42 -3.31
N THR A 166 0.44 -7.76 -2.61
CA THR A 166 0.39 -8.31 -1.24
C THR A 166 1.45 -7.66 -0.37
N GLY A 167 1.09 -6.59 0.33
CA GLY A 167 2.01 -5.87 1.19
C GLY A 167 1.37 -4.63 1.81
N ASP A 168 1.94 -4.18 2.92
CA ASP A 168 1.53 -2.93 3.56
C ASP A 168 2.15 -1.73 2.83
N ILE A 169 1.39 -0.64 2.69
CA ILE A 169 1.93 0.67 2.27
C ILE A 169 1.93 1.61 3.48
N ASN A 170 3.09 2.20 3.74
CA ASN A 170 3.32 3.03 4.91
C ASN A 170 3.96 4.37 4.54
N ILE A 171 3.14 5.42 4.51
CA ILE A 171 3.60 6.78 4.28
C ILE A 171 3.96 7.42 5.62
N LYS A 172 5.25 7.47 5.94
CA LYS A 172 5.75 8.00 7.22
C LYS A 172 6.11 9.48 7.16
N SER A 173 6.56 9.95 6.00
CA SER A 173 6.91 11.35 5.79
C SER A 173 5.72 12.23 5.56
N LYS A 174 5.87 13.52 5.88
CA LYS A 174 4.98 14.54 5.32
C LYS A 174 5.16 14.55 3.79
N VAL A 175 4.05 14.57 3.05
CA VAL A 175 4.08 14.61 1.58
C VAL A 175 3.44 15.91 1.11
N ASN A 176 4.17 16.70 0.31
CA ASN A 176 3.61 17.79 -0.48
C ASN A 176 3.68 17.43 -1.96
N CYS A 177 2.57 16.95 -2.50
CA CYS A 177 2.41 16.60 -3.89
C CYS A 177 1.73 17.77 -4.62
N SER A 178 2.29 18.27 -5.72
CA SER A 178 1.61 19.31 -6.51
C SER A 178 0.47 18.74 -7.36
N GLY A 179 0.58 17.47 -7.75
CA GLY A 179 -0.39 16.74 -8.56
C GLY A 179 -1.13 15.68 -7.75
N ARG A 180 -0.98 14.41 -8.12
CA ARG A 180 -1.77 13.29 -7.57
C ARG A 180 -0.93 12.33 -6.76
N VAL A 181 -1.55 11.75 -5.75
CA VAL A 181 -1.04 10.59 -5.01
C VAL A 181 -1.98 9.41 -5.26
N VAL A 182 -1.44 8.27 -5.64
CA VAL A 182 -2.19 7.02 -5.88
C VAL A 182 -1.54 5.92 -5.06
N LEU A 183 -2.31 5.30 -4.17
CA LEU A 183 -1.88 4.21 -3.29
C LEU A 183 -2.81 3.01 -3.51
N TYR A 184 -2.23 1.86 -3.79
CA TYR A 184 -3.01 0.65 -4.11
C TYR A 184 -2.41 -0.59 -3.44
N THR A 185 -3.27 -1.42 -2.83
CA THR A 185 -2.88 -2.79 -2.45
C THR A 185 -3.99 -3.82 -2.62
N ASP A 186 -3.76 -5.01 -3.19
CA ASP A 186 -4.83 -6.03 -3.17
C ASP A 186 -4.99 -6.59 -1.74
N THR A 187 -3.88 -6.85 -1.06
CA THR A 187 -3.89 -7.42 0.29
C THR A 187 -2.82 -6.77 1.15
N GLY A 188 -3.27 -5.95 2.10
CA GLY A 188 -2.41 -5.28 3.06
C GLY A 188 -3.02 -3.98 3.56
N ASP A 189 -2.44 -3.44 4.61
CA ASP A 189 -2.92 -2.20 5.21
C ASP A 189 -2.29 -0.97 4.54
N LEU A 190 -3.10 0.08 4.34
CA LEU A 190 -2.67 1.38 3.83
C LEU A 190 -2.66 2.39 4.96
N LYS A 191 -1.46 2.85 5.35
CA LYS A 191 -1.28 3.70 6.54
C LYS A 191 -0.55 4.99 6.19
N VAL A 192 -1.29 6.11 6.18
CA VAL A 192 -0.74 7.47 6.02
C VAL A 192 -0.54 8.10 7.40
N ARG A 193 0.70 8.09 7.89
CA ARG A 193 1.05 8.45 9.27
C ARG A 193 1.34 9.93 9.50
N ALA A 194 1.59 10.69 8.43
CA ALA A 194 1.92 12.11 8.47
C ALA A 194 0.94 12.93 7.62
N ASN A 195 1.08 14.26 7.67
CA ASN A 195 0.25 15.15 6.87
C ASN A 195 0.52 14.93 5.38
N LEU A 196 -0.54 14.93 4.57
CA LEU A 196 -0.46 14.82 3.11
C LEU A 196 -1.17 16.01 2.49
N ILE A 197 -0.46 16.72 1.61
CA ILE A 197 -1.00 17.80 0.79
C ILE A 197 -0.91 17.36 -0.67
N ALA A 198 -2.00 17.37 -1.41
CA ALA A 198 -2.03 17.01 -2.83
C ALA A 198 -3.11 17.77 -3.63
N THR A 199 -3.13 17.62 -4.95
CA THR A 199 -4.31 18.01 -5.75
C THR A 199 -5.40 16.94 -5.63
N THR A 200 -5.05 15.67 -5.81
CA THR A 200 -5.95 14.52 -5.59
C THR A 200 -5.24 13.40 -4.84
N LEU A 201 -6.00 12.60 -4.11
CA LEU A 201 -5.56 11.37 -3.47
C LEU A 201 -6.54 10.24 -3.81
N THR A 202 -6.02 9.15 -4.35
CA THR A 202 -6.74 7.90 -4.59
C THR A 202 -6.10 6.80 -3.76
N VAL A 203 -6.91 6.08 -2.98
CA VAL A 203 -6.46 5.00 -2.07
C VAL A 203 -7.40 3.82 -2.21
N GLU A 204 -6.88 2.69 -2.70
CA GLU A 204 -7.70 1.50 -2.98
C GLU A 204 -7.08 0.28 -2.31
N SER A 205 -7.92 -0.54 -1.64
CA SER A 205 -7.50 -1.84 -1.10
C SER A 205 -8.57 -2.92 -1.23
N ASP A 206 -8.26 -4.07 -1.83
CA ASP A 206 -9.24 -5.17 -1.88
C ASP A 206 -9.43 -5.79 -0.47
N THR A 207 -8.35 -5.98 0.28
CA THR A 207 -8.38 -6.50 1.65
C THR A 207 -7.33 -5.87 2.54
N GLY A 208 -7.77 -5.10 3.53
CA GLY A 208 -6.93 -4.50 4.54
C GLY A 208 -7.44 -3.14 4.99
N ASP A 209 -6.93 -2.65 6.12
CA ASP A 209 -7.42 -1.41 6.72
C ASP A 209 -6.77 -0.18 6.06
N ILE A 210 -7.56 0.87 5.85
CA ILE A 210 -7.07 2.17 5.37
C ILE A 210 -7.11 3.16 6.52
N THR A 211 -5.96 3.69 6.93
CA THR A 211 -5.87 4.64 8.05
C THR A 211 -5.09 5.90 7.71
N PHE A 212 -5.77 7.04 7.84
CA PHE A 212 -5.15 8.37 7.82
C PHE A 212 -5.02 8.91 9.25
N TYR A 213 -3.79 8.87 9.79
CA TYR A 213 -3.53 9.25 11.18
C TYR A 213 -3.49 10.77 11.42
N LYS A 214 -3.31 11.55 10.35
CA LYS A 214 -3.10 13.01 10.39
C LYS A 214 -3.96 13.70 9.33
N GLU A 215 -3.72 15.00 9.14
CA GLU A 215 -4.50 15.82 8.22
C GLU A 215 -4.14 15.52 6.76
N ILE A 216 -5.16 15.26 5.95
CA ILE A 216 -5.09 15.17 4.50
C ILE A 216 -5.72 16.44 3.93
N LYS A 217 -4.96 17.22 3.15
CA LYS A 217 -5.42 18.46 2.54
C LYS A 217 -5.28 18.39 1.03
N LEU A 218 -6.40 18.42 0.33
CA LEU A 218 -6.48 18.24 -1.11
C LEU A 218 -7.07 19.48 -1.77
N LEU A 219 -6.56 19.85 -2.94
CA LEU A 219 -7.16 20.92 -3.74
C LEU A 219 -8.50 20.47 -4.33
N ASN A 220 -8.56 19.25 -4.85
CA ASN A 220 -9.71 18.70 -5.57
C ASN A 220 -10.40 17.60 -4.75
N GLY A 221 -9.96 16.36 -4.89
CA GLY A 221 -10.75 15.20 -4.51
C GLY A 221 -9.97 14.15 -3.71
N LEU A 222 -10.65 13.57 -2.72
CA LEU A 222 -10.28 12.30 -2.08
C LEU A 222 -11.19 11.21 -2.62
N ASN A 223 -10.62 10.11 -3.12
CA ASN A 223 -11.34 8.87 -3.39
C ASN A 223 -10.67 7.75 -2.58
N VAL A 224 -11.46 7.03 -1.78
CA VAL A 224 -11.01 5.89 -0.97
C VAL A 224 -11.97 4.74 -1.17
N SER A 225 -11.48 3.56 -1.55
CA SER A 225 -12.29 2.37 -1.67
C SER A 225 -11.65 1.17 -0.98
N THR A 226 -12.48 0.32 -0.37
CA THR A 226 -12.06 -1.01 0.08
C THR A 226 -13.14 -2.06 -0.05
N ASP A 227 -12.77 -3.28 -0.43
CA ASP A 227 -13.72 -4.39 -0.45
C ASP A 227 -13.91 -5.01 0.94
N THR A 228 -12.82 -5.23 1.67
CA THR A 228 -12.86 -5.73 3.05
C THR A 228 -11.82 -5.05 3.92
N GLY A 229 -12.25 -4.19 4.83
CA GLY A 229 -11.38 -3.48 5.76
C GLY A 229 -12.03 -2.23 6.31
N ASP A 230 -11.54 -1.78 7.46
CA ASP A 230 -12.04 -0.56 8.08
C ASP A 230 -11.34 0.67 7.48
N ILE A 231 -12.11 1.74 7.27
CA ILE A 231 -11.57 3.04 6.84
C ILE A 231 -11.58 3.99 8.04
N THR A 232 -10.40 4.42 8.48
CA THR A 232 -10.24 5.38 9.59
C THR A 232 -9.63 6.69 9.10
N ILE A 233 -10.34 7.79 9.32
CA ILE A 233 -9.95 9.13 8.88
C ILE A 233 -9.82 10.05 10.08
N ASN A 234 -8.66 10.70 10.21
CA ASN A 234 -8.49 11.75 11.23
C ASN A 234 -9.14 13.06 10.78
N LYS A 235 -8.56 13.74 9.77
CA LYS A 235 -9.03 15.02 9.26
C LYS A 235 -8.80 15.11 7.76
N VAL A 236 -9.82 15.54 7.02
CA VAL A 236 -9.75 15.76 5.57
C VAL A 236 -10.27 17.16 5.25
N VAL A 237 -9.54 17.87 4.39
CA VAL A 237 -9.98 19.12 3.77
C VAL A 237 -9.83 18.96 2.26
N ALA A 238 -10.94 18.98 1.50
CA ALA A 238 -10.95 18.78 0.06
C ALA A 238 -12.12 19.53 -0.61
N SER A 239 -12.17 19.60 -1.93
CA SER A 239 -13.39 20.06 -2.62
C SER A 239 -14.46 18.96 -2.64
N ALA A 240 -14.04 17.72 -2.92
CA ALA A 240 -14.89 16.53 -2.95
C ALA A 240 -14.25 15.37 -2.16
N VAL A 241 -15.09 14.54 -1.53
CA VAL A 241 -14.69 13.33 -0.80
C VAL A 241 -15.64 12.21 -1.16
N GLU A 242 -15.08 11.10 -1.64
CA GLU A 242 -15.77 9.85 -1.98
C GLU A 242 -15.13 8.71 -1.20
N ILE A 243 -15.94 7.96 -0.44
CA ILE A 243 -15.48 6.84 0.38
C ILE A 243 -16.43 5.67 0.18
N GLU A 244 -15.91 4.54 -0.29
CA GLU A 244 -16.67 3.32 -0.53
C GLU A 244 -16.10 2.15 0.27
N SER A 245 -16.98 1.35 0.88
CA SER A 245 -16.59 0.10 1.52
C SER A 245 -17.62 -1.01 1.31
N SER A 246 -17.21 -2.17 0.77
CA SER A 246 -18.13 -3.31 0.68
C SER A 246 -18.39 -3.91 2.07
N THR A 247 -17.33 -4.21 2.83
CA THR A 247 -17.43 -4.71 4.22
C THR A 247 -16.40 -4.05 5.11
N GLY A 248 -16.86 -3.29 6.11
CA GLY A 248 -16.00 -2.59 7.07
C GLY A 248 -16.63 -1.30 7.58
N ASP A 249 -16.19 -0.86 8.75
CA ASP A 249 -16.65 0.38 9.35
C ASP A 249 -15.90 1.60 8.76
N ILE A 250 -16.62 2.70 8.59
CA ILE A 250 -16.05 4.00 8.18
C ILE A 250 -16.05 4.93 9.39
N ASN A 251 -14.87 5.25 9.93
CA ASN A 251 -14.68 6.00 11.17
C ASN A 251 -13.91 7.32 10.95
N GLY A 252 -14.59 8.45 11.03
CA GLY A 252 -14.08 9.81 10.76
C GLY A 252 -14.31 10.83 11.89
N ILE A 253 -14.26 10.43 13.16
CA ILE A 253 -14.78 11.24 14.27
C ILE A 253 -13.83 12.31 14.84
N ASN A 254 -12.52 12.19 14.65
CA ASN A 254 -11.52 12.93 15.45
C ASN A 254 -11.23 14.35 14.96
N GLY A 255 -11.20 14.60 13.65
CA GLY A 255 -10.83 15.89 13.06
C GLY A 255 -11.81 16.41 12.01
N GLY A 256 -12.73 15.57 11.57
CA GLY A 256 -13.83 15.90 10.67
C GLY A 256 -13.44 16.02 9.20
N ILE A 257 -14.47 15.98 8.36
CA ILE A 257 -14.39 16.17 6.91
C ILE A 257 -14.89 17.58 6.58
N ASP A 258 -14.05 18.37 5.92
CA ASP A 258 -14.41 19.68 5.36
C ASP A 258 -14.34 19.61 3.83
N ALA A 259 -15.50 19.41 3.20
CA ALA A 259 -15.65 19.40 1.76
C ALA A 259 -16.99 19.97 1.31
N ASN A 260 -17.08 20.32 0.02
CA ASN A 260 -18.32 20.81 -0.60
C ASN A 260 -19.21 19.67 -1.06
N GLU A 261 -18.62 18.56 -1.47
CA GLU A 261 -19.29 17.33 -1.88
C GLU A 261 -18.71 16.15 -1.10
N ILE A 262 -19.59 15.40 -0.45
CA ILE A 262 -19.23 14.23 0.38
C ILE A 262 -20.16 13.10 -0.02
N GLU A 263 -19.59 11.99 -0.46
CA GLU A 263 -20.29 10.75 -0.80
C GLU A 263 -19.64 9.61 -0.02
N ILE A 264 -20.44 8.89 0.77
CA ILE A 264 -19.97 7.78 1.60
C ILE A 264 -20.94 6.61 1.46
N GLU A 265 -20.45 5.52 0.91
CA GLU A 265 -21.23 4.30 0.70
C GLU A 265 -20.61 3.12 1.45
N THR A 266 -21.46 2.35 2.13
CA THR A 266 -21.08 1.02 2.60
C THR A 266 -22.16 -0.03 2.40
N SER A 267 -21.78 -1.25 2.02
CA SER A 267 -22.72 -2.36 1.97
C SER A 267 -22.96 -2.96 3.37
N THR A 268 -21.90 -3.27 4.11
CA THR A 268 -21.99 -3.80 5.48
C THR A 268 -20.97 -3.11 6.38
N GLY A 269 -21.44 -2.28 7.30
CA GLY A 269 -20.59 -1.53 8.22
C GLY A 269 -21.27 -0.30 8.79
N ASP A 270 -20.84 0.14 9.97
CA ASP A 270 -21.26 1.42 10.53
C ASP A 270 -20.49 2.58 9.88
N VAL A 271 -21.18 3.69 9.63
CA VAL A 271 -20.56 4.97 9.22
C VAL A 271 -20.64 5.93 10.40
N LYS A 272 -19.48 6.31 10.94
CA LYS A 272 -19.35 7.23 12.09
C LYS A 272 -18.43 8.38 11.71
N ILE A 273 -18.98 9.53 11.35
CA ILE A 273 -18.18 10.67 10.84
C ILE A 273 -18.49 11.97 11.56
N SER A 274 -17.52 12.87 11.54
CA SER A 274 -17.70 14.28 11.91
C SER A 274 -17.58 15.16 10.65
N LEU A 275 -18.45 16.16 10.51
CA LEU A 275 -18.45 17.15 9.42
C LEU A 275 -18.09 18.52 9.98
N SER A 276 -17.25 19.28 9.27
CA SER A 276 -16.82 20.63 9.70
C SER A 276 -17.89 21.67 9.40
N GLY A 277 -18.31 22.45 10.38
CA GLY A 277 -19.39 23.43 10.27
C GLY A 277 -20.68 22.98 10.97
N LYS A 278 -21.77 23.68 10.70
CA LYS A 278 -23.08 23.45 11.33
C LYS A 278 -23.98 22.65 10.39
N LYS A 279 -25.02 22.03 10.94
CA LYS A 279 -25.99 21.24 10.16
C LYS A 279 -26.61 22.06 9.02
N GLU A 280 -26.87 23.34 9.26
CA GLU A 280 -27.49 24.25 8.29
C GLU A 280 -26.61 24.55 7.07
N ASP A 281 -25.30 24.26 7.14
CA ASP A 281 -24.38 24.44 6.02
C ASP A 281 -24.53 23.35 4.93
N TYR A 282 -25.27 22.28 5.24
CA TYR A 282 -25.38 21.08 4.42
C TYR A 282 -26.79 20.82 3.85
N SER A 283 -26.83 20.21 2.68
CA SER A 283 -27.96 19.46 2.14
C SER A 283 -27.58 17.97 2.17
N ILE A 284 -28.30 17.21 3.01
CA ILE A 284 -27.97 15.85 3.42
C ILE A 284 -29.00 14.89 2.85
N THR A 285 -28.52 13.82 2.23
CA THR A 285 -29.29 12.63 1.85
C THR A 285 -28.72 11.45 2.62
N THR A 286 -29.57 10.76 3.40
CA THR A 286 -29.20 9.51 4.07
C THR A 286 -30.10 8.36 3.67
N GLN A 287 -29.51 7.20 3.38
CA GLN A 287 -30.21 5.97 3.06
C GLN A 287 -29.67 4.83 3.90
N VAL A 288 -30.53 4.19 4.70
CA VAL A 288 -30.18 2.99 5.47
C VAL A 288 -31.15 1.87 5.13
N GLY A 289 -30.65 0.73 4.68
CA GLY A 289 -31.46 -0.47 4.47
C GLY A 289 -31.86 -1.10 5.80
N THR A 290 -30.87 -1.60 6.55
CA THR A 290 -31.02 -2.18 7.88
C THR A 290 -30.11 -1.49 8.89
N GLY A 291 -30.68 -0.76 9.85
CA GLY A 291 -29.93 -0.03 10.88
C GLY A 291 -30.64 1.24 11.30
N LYS A 292 -29.90 2.19 11.88
CA LYS A 292 -30.42 3.49 12.30
C LYS A 292 -29.52 4.62 11.80
N SER A 293 -30.12 5.76 11.48
CA SER A 293 -29.38 7.01 11.29
C SER A 293 -29.76 8.03 12.36
N ASN A 294 -28.78 8.76 12.89
CA ASN A 294 -29.03 9.88 13.79
C ASN A 294 -29.37 11.19 13.06
N VAL A 295 -29.24 11.21 11.73
CA VAL A 295 -29.54 12.35 10.87
C VAL A 295 -30.59 11.99 9.83
N SER A 296 -31.64 12.80 9.74
CA SER A 296 -32.61 12.72 8.66
C SER A 296 -32.14 13.55 7.46
N SER A 297 -32.55 13.14 6.25
CA SER A 297 -32.36 13.95 5.05
C SER A 297 -32.86 15.37 5.28
N TYR A 298 -32.07 16.34 4.83
CA TYR A 298 -32.26 17.76 5.06
C TYR A 298 -31.83 18.53 3.81
N GLN A 299 -32.59 19.53 3.42
CA GLN A 299 -32.28 20.38 2.27
C GLN A 299 -32.26 21.82 2.80
N GLY A 300 -31.11 22.46 2.76
CA GLY A 300 -30.97 23.79 3.37
C GLY A 300 -29.63 24.47 3.17
N GLY A 301 -28.54 23.69 3.07
CA GLY A 301 -27.20 24.22 2.88
C GLY A 301 -26.64 24.04 1.47
N ASN A 302 -25.51 24.70 1.20
CA ASN A 302 -24.84 24.68 -0.11
C ASN A 302 -23.89 23.48 -0.28
N LYS A 303 -23.45 22.85 0.81
CA LYS A 303 -22.58 21.66 0.76
C LYS A 303 -23.45 20.41 0.61
N ARG A 304 -23.12 19.50 -0.30
CA ARG A 304 -23.84 18.24 -0.53
C ARG A 304 -23.21 17.10 0.28
N VAL A 305 -24.04 16.34 0.97
CA VAL A 305 -23.65 15.13 1.70
C VAL A 305 -24.61 14.00 1.33
N GLU A 306 -24.07 12.90 0.84
CA GLU A 306 -24.78 11.66 0.57
C GLU A 306 -24.13 10.54 1.36
N ILE A 307 -24.92 9.84 2.18
CA ILE A 307 -24.43 8.72 2.99
C ILE A 307 -25.41 7.56 2.85
N SER A 308 -24.94 6.43 2.32
CA SER A 308 -25.70 5.22 2.14
C SER A 308 -25.08 4.05 2.92
N SER A 309 -25.93 3.26 3.57
CA SER A 309 -25.53 1.99 4.19
C SER A 309 -26.60 0.93 3.94
N SER A 310 -26.25 -0.20 3.34
CA SER A 310 -27.21 -1.30 3.18
C SER A 310 -27.51 -1.99 4.52
N THR A 311 -26.47 -2.30 5.30
CA THR A 311 -26.58 -2.82 6.67
C THR A 311 -25.57 -2.14 7.59
N GLY A 312 -26.05 -1.38 8.57
CA GLY A 312 -25.22 -0.63 9.50
C GLY A 312 -25.89 0.64 10.01
N ASN A 313 -25.29 1.27 11.02
CA ASN A 313 -25.76 2.54 11.55
C ASN A 313 -24.99 3.71 10.94
N ILE A 314 -25.69 4.82 10.73
CA ILE A 314 -25.09 6.10 10.33
C ILE A 314 -25.12 7.05 11.52
N GLU A 315 -23.95 7.46 12.00
CA GLU A 315 -23.77 8.50 13.00
C GLU A 315 -22.97 9.67 12.41
N VAL A 316 -23.64 10.81 12.25
CA VAL A 316 -23.02 12.06 11.81
C VAL A 316 -22.99 13.06 12.96
N ARG A 317 -21.82 13.68 13.17
CA ARG A 317 -21.62 14.79 14.11
C ARG A 317 -21.22 16.04 13.34
N PHE A 318 -21.57 17.22 13.86
CA PHE A 318 -21.20 18.51 13.28
C PHE A 318 -20.23 19.22 14.23
N ILE A 319 -19.10 19.69 13.72
CA ILE A 319 -18.07 20.41 14.46
C ILE A 319 -18.09 21.87 14.01
N GLY A 320 -18.83 22.74 14.72
CA GLY A 320 -18.99 24.15 14.37
C GLY A 320 -19.10 25.10 15.56
#